data_AF-A0A1C5D732-F1
#
_entry.id   AF-A0A1C5D732-F1
#
_cell.length_a   1.000
_cell.length_b   1.000
_cell.length_c   1.000
_cell.angle_alpha   90.00
_cell.angle_beta   90.00
_cell.angle_gamma   90.00
#
_symmetry.space_group_name_H-M   'P 1'
#
loop_
_entity.id
_entity.type
_entity.pdbx_description
1 polymer ?
#
loop_
_entity_poly.entity_id
_entity_poly.type
_entity_poly.pdbx_seq_one_letter_code
_entity_poly.pdbx_strand_id
1 'polypeptide(L)'
;MLVGDVQGKGLGAVEAAAALLGTFREAGYHEEDLGTVAERLEIRMLRHRVHTTAIGQEDGDRFATAVLVAFSRGAPGVVDVINFGHEAPLAIGPHGVRELPDGDGAPIGLCDLTGGLPPTRRVPLAPEETLLLVTDGVTEARDRKGEFYDLQGDVAAAMAADPGCAAPRLLVRRIRDGVLRHSGRRLTDDTTIYAVRRLPEPEESPGTGPLPGARERGLSEKEGYF
;
A
#
# COMPACT_ATOMS: atom_id res chain seq x y z
N MET A 1 -5.91 4.03 0.75
CA MET A 1 -5.01 3.30 -0.18
C MET A 1 -5.14 1.80 0.08
N LEU A 2 -4.89 0.99 -0.95
CA LEU A 2 -4.88 -0.47 -0.91
C LEU A 2 -3.67 -0.95 -1.72
N VAL A 3 -2.84 -1.79 -1.10
CA VAL A 3 -1.78 -2.58 -1.76
C VAL A 3 -1.94 -4.01 -1.30
N GLY A 4 -1.74 -4.98 -2.17
CA GLY A 4 -1.91 -6.39 -1.81
C GLY A 4 -1.62 -7.31 -2.97
N ASP A 5 -1.60 -8.60 -2.67
CA ASP A 5 -1.42 -9.68 -3.63
C ASP A 5 -2.50 -10.75 -3.48
N VAL A 6 -2.95 -11.29 -4.61
CA VAL A 6 -4.01 -12.31 -4.67
C VAL A 6 -3.37 -13.67 -4.90
N GLN A 7 -3.77 -14.65 -4.08
CA GLN A 7 -3.22 -15.99 -4.18
C GLN A 7 -3.46 -16.62 -5.56
N GLY A 8 -2.37 -17.16 -6.12
CA GLY A 8 -2.37 -17.91 -7.38
C GLY A 8 -2.12 -17.02 -8.59
N LYS A 9 -2.16 -17.62 -9.79
CA LYS A 9 -1.89 -16.94 -11.06
C LYS A 9 -3.02 -17.18 -12.06
N GLY A 10 -3.01 -16.41 -13.15
CA GLY A 10 -3.97 -16.58 -14.25
C GLY A 10 -5.29 -15.83 -14.03
N LEU A 11 -6.31 -16.19 -14.82
CA LEU A 11 -7.54 -15.41 -14.95
C LEU A 11 -8.31 -15.29 -13.63
N GLY A 12 -8.42 -16.35 -12.84
CA GLY A 12 -9.12 -16.30 -11.55
C GLY A 12 -8.48 -15.33 -10.55
N ALA A 13 -7.15 -15.20 -10.54
CA ALA A 13 -6.45 -14.22 -9.69
C ALA A 13 -6.75 -12.79 -10.17
N VAL A 14 -6.78 -12.57 -11.49
CA VAL A 14 -7.11 -11.27 -12.08
C VAL A 14 -8.57 -10.87 -11.78
N GLU A 15 -9.51 -11.80 -11.85
CA GLU A 15 -10.92 -11.56 -11.53
C GLU A 15 -11.12 -11.21 -10.05
N ALA A 16 -10.46 -11.94 -9.15
CA ALA A 16 -10.46 -11.64 -7.72
C ALA A 16 -9.83 -10.27 -7.42
N ALA A 17 -8.69 -9.94 -8.03
CA ALA A 17 -8.05 -8.64 -7.90
C ALA A 17 -8.96 -7.51 -8.40
N ALA A 18 -9.61 -7.69 -9.56
CA ALA A 18 -10.54 -6.73 -10.12
C ALA A 18 -11.77 -6.53 -9.23
N ALA A 19 -12.30 -7.62 -8.65
CA ALA A 19 -13.39 -7.59 -7.69
C ALA A 19 -13.05 -6.76 -6.45
N LEU A 20 -11.89 -7.02 -5.84
CA LEU A 20 -11.41 -6.29 -4.66
C LEU A 20 -11.14 -4.82 -4.98
N LEU A 21 -10.46 -4.54 -6.10
CA LEU A 21 -10.13 -3.17 -6.49
C LEU A 21 -11.39 -2.35 -6.81
N GLY A 22 -12.40 -2.96 -7.45
CA GLY A 22 -13.69 -2.34 -7.69
C GLY A 22 -14.41 -1.99 -6.38
N THR A 23 -14.47 -2.93 -5.44
CA THR A 23 -15.07 -2.70 -4.12
C THR A 23 -14.30 -1.66 -3.31
N PHE A 24 -12.97 -1.68 -3.34
CA PHE A 24 -12.15 -0.68 -2.66
C PHE A 24 -12.40 0.73 -3.21
N ARG A 25 -12.45 0.89 -4.54
CA ARG A 25 -12.68 2.20 -5.17
C ARG A 25 -14.05 2.77 -4.82
N GLU A 26 -15.07 1.92 -4.78
CA GLU A 26 -16.42 2.32 -4.42
C GLU A 26 -16.53 2.64 -2.92
N ALA A 27 -16.10 1.70 -2.06
CA ALA A 27 -16.19 1.86 -0.62
C ALA A 27 -15.32 3.02 -0.13
N GLY A 28 -14.08 3.10 -0.59
CA GLY A 28 -13.15 4.17 -0.20
C GLY A 28 -13.54 5.56 -0.71
N TYR A 29 -14.48 5.68 -1.65
CA TYR A 29 -15.05 6.97 -2.03
C TYR A 29 -16.14 7.44 -1.05
N HIS A 30 -16.90 6.51 -0.50
CA HIS A 30 -18.08 6.80 0.31
C HIS A 30 -17.86 6.69 1.82
N GLU A 31 -16.92 5.86 2.25
CA GLU A 31 -16.71 5.52 3.65
C GLU A 31 -15.48 6.23 4.21
N GLU A 32 -15.64 6.92 5.34
CA GLU A 32 -14.53 7.52 6.08
C GLU A 32 -13.83 6.49 6.98
N ASP A 33 -14.57 5.49 7.47
CA ASP A 33 -14.05 4.46 8.36
C ASP A 33 -13.36 3.34 7.58
N LEU A 34 -12.08 3.13 7.86
CA LEU A 34 -11.26 2.10 7.24
C LEU A 34 -11.77 0.69 7.59
N GLY A 35 -12.36 0.50 8.77
CA GLY A 35 -12.96 -0.77 9.19
C GLY A 35 -14.13 -1.19 8.30
N THR A 36 -15.00 -0.24 7.96
CA THR A 36 -16.13 -0.44 7.04
C THR A 36 -15.64 -0.82 5.63
N VAL A 37 -14.55 -0.20 5.14
CA VAL A 37 -13.93 -0.59 3.87
C VAL A 37 -13.38 -2.02 3.93
N ALA A 38 -12.70 -2.38 5.02
CA ALA A 38 -12.20 -3.73 5.27
C ALA A 38 -13.31 -4.78 5.26
N GLU A 39 -14.42 -4.54 5.95
CA GLU A 39 -15.58 -5.43 5.97
C GLU A 39 -16.16 -5.66 4.57
N ARG A 40 -16.31 -4.58 3.79
CA ARG A 40 -16.82 -4.68 2.41
C ARG A 40 -15.92 -5.50 1.50
N LEU A 41 -14.60 -5.41 1.67
CA LEU A 41 -13.63 -6.22 0.92
C LEU A 41 -13.73 -7.70 1.29
N GLU A 42 -13.83 -8.02 2.58
CA GLU A 42 -14.03 -9.39 3.06
C GLU A 42 -15.31 -10.00 2.48
N ILE A 43 -16.45 -9.31 2.63
CA ILE A 43 -17.74 -9.76 2.09
C ILE A 43 -17.66 -9.95 0.58
N ARG A 44 -16.98 -9.04 -0.14
CA ARG A 44 -16.81 -9.16 -1.59
C ARG A 44 -16.03 -10.41 -1.98
N MET A 45 -14.97 -10.72 -1.25
CA MET A 45 -14.12 -11.88 -1.50
C MET A 45 -14.87 -13.19 -1.22
N LEU A 46 -15.58 -13.27 -0.09
CA LEU A 46 -16.42 -14.42 0.25
C LEU A 46 -17.50 -14.66 -0.83
N ARG A 47 -18.16 -13.59 -1.31
CA ARG A 47 -19.12 -13.69 -2.42
C ARG A 47 -18.47 -14.13 -3.73
N HIS A 48 -17.25 -13.67 -4.01
CA HIS A 48 -16.50 -14.09 -5.20
C HIS A 48 -16.25 -15.59 -5.16
N ARG A 49 -15.70 -16.09 -4.05
CA ARG A 49 -15.42 -17.52 -3.81
C ARG A 49 -16.66 -18.39 -4.01
N VAL A 50 -17.77 -18.04 -3.36
CA VAL A 50 -19.05 -18.75 -3.49
C VAL A 50 -19.52 -18.79 -4.95
N HIS A 51 -19.42 -17.67 -5.67
CA HIS A 51 -19.80 -17.62 -7.09
C HIS A 51 -18.92 -18.52 -7.95
N THR A 52 -17.60 -18.42 -7.79
CA THR A 52 -16.59 -19.21 -8.52
C THR A 52 -16.79 -20.71 -8.32
N THR A 53 -17.04 -21.15 -7.08
CA THR A 53 -17.38 -22.54 -6.77
C THR A 53 -18.69 -22.97 -7.44
N ALA A 54 -19.72 -22.11 -7.43
CA ALA A 54 -21.02 -22.44 -8.02
C ALA A 54 -20.97 -22.61 -9.55
N ILE A 55 -20.05 -21.93 -10.23
CA ILE A 55 -19.81 -22.08 -11.68
C ILE A 55 -18.76 -23.14 -12.03
N GLY A 56 -18.33 -23.94 -11.04
CA GLY A 56 -17.45 -25.10 -11.24
C GLY A 56 -16.00 -24.76 -11.53
N GLN A 57 -15.52 -23.56 -11.16
CA GLN A 57 -14.11 -23.22 -11.25
C GLN A 57 -13.36 -23.75 -10.00
N GLU A 58 -12.19 -24.36 -10.19
CA GLU A 58 -11.38 -24.97 -9.11
C GLU A 58 -10.72 -23.92 -8.16
N ASP A 59 -10.93 -22.64 -8.46
CA ASP A 59 -10.32 -21.49 -7.80
C ASP A 59 -11.13 -20.94 -6.60
N GLY A 60 -12.03 -21.74 -6.04
CA GLY A 60 -12.99 -21.32 -5.00
C GLY A 60 -12.38 -20.91 -3.65
N ASP A 61 -11.12 -21.26 -3.39
CA ASP A 61 -10.43 -21.00 -2.11
C ASP A 61 -9.40 -19.86 -2.17
N ARG A 62 -9.47 -19.00 -3.19
CA ARG A 62 -8.60 -17.82 -3.29
C ARG A 62 -8.77 -16.88 -2.10
N PHE A 63 -7.66 -16.26 -1.73
CA PHE A 63 -7.58 -15.19 -0.73
C PHE A 63 -6.61 -14.10 -1.22
N ALA A 64 -6.56 -12.97 -0.52
CA ALA A 64 -5.62 -11.91 -0.83
C ALA A 64 -4.93 -11.37 0.42
N THR A 65 -3.60 -11.26 0.39
CA THR A 65 -2.89 -10.45 1.39
C THR A 65 -3.05 -8.99 0.99
N ALA A 66 -3.24 -8.11 1.96
CA ALA A 66 -3.40 -6.69 1.65
C ALA A 66 -3.11 -5.81 2.85
N VAL A 67 -2.77 -4.57 2.56
CA VAL A 67 -2.71 -3.49 3.54
C VAL A 67 -3.55 -2.31 3.07
N LEU A 68 -4.44 -1.88 3.96
CA LEU A 68 -5.24 -0.68 3.83
C LEU A 68 -4.59 0.44 4.63
N VAL A 69 -4.49 1.62 4.05
CA VAL A 69 -3.96 2.81 4.72
C VAL A 69 -4.87 4.00 4.48
N ALA A 70 -5.33 4.64 5.55
CA ALA A 70 -6.10 5.88 5.49
C ALA A 70 -5.28 7.03 6.09
N PHE A 71 -5.20 8.12 5.33
CA PHE A 71 -4.58 9.36 5.77
C PHE A 71 -5.68 10.29 6.29
N SER A 72 -5.67 10.58 7.59
CA SER A 72 -6.64 11.52 8.16
C SER A 72 -6.29 12.95 7.77
N ARG A 73 -7.30 13.73 7.36
CA ARG A 73 -7.17 15.19 7.19
C ARG A 73 -7.13 15.91 8.54
N GLY A 74 -7.89 15.41 9.53
CA GLY A 74 -7.96 16.01 10.86
C GLY A 74 -6.77 15.68 11.76
N ALA A 75 -5.89 14.77 11.35
CA ALA A 75 -4.72 14.36 12.11
C ALA A 75 -3.54 14.02 11.17
N PRO A 76 -2.86 15.03 10.61
CA PRO A 76 -1.92 14.86 9.50
C PRO A 76 -0.66 14.03 9.84
N GLY A 77 -0.32 13.87 11.13
CA GLY A 77 0.82 13.09 11.61
C GLY A 77 0.49 11.64 12.01
N VAL A 78 -0.72 11.17 11.70
CA VAL A 78 -1.11 9.77 11.95
C VAL A 78 -1.77 9.16 10.72
N VAL A 79 -1.63 7.86 10.57
CA VAL A 79 -2.34 7.06 9.59
C VAL A 79 -3.04 5.90 10.28
N ASP A 80 -4.20 5.54 9.77
CA ASP A 80 -4.91 4.34 10.19
C ASP A 80 -4.55 3.22 9.21
N VAL A 81 -4.19 2.04 9.74
CA VAL A 81 -3.69 0.89 8.99
C VAL A 81 -4.47 -0.36 9.37
N ILE A 82 -4.88 -1.15 8.37
CA ILE A 82 -5.35 -2.52 8.55
C ILE A 82 -4.49 -3.42 7.68
N ASN A 83 -3.85 -4.42 8.27
CA ASN A 83 -2.99 -5.35 7.56
C ASN A 83 -3.58 -6.78 7.61
N PHE A 84 -3.97 -7.28 6.44
CA PHE A 84 -4.51 -8.62 6.16
C PHE A 84 -3.38 -9.60 5.81
N GLY A 85 -2.41 -9.76 6.71
CA GLY A 85 -1.29 -10.69 6.55
C GLY A 85 -0.33 -10.34 5.40
N HIS A 86 -0.25 -9.06 5.02
CA HIS A 86 0.74 -8.53 4.08
C HIS A 86 2.04 -8.13 4.78
N GLU A 87 3.12 -7.96 4.01
CA GLU A 87 4.40 -7.46 4.51
C GLU A 87 4.25 -6.12 5.26
N ALA A 88 5.03 -5.96 6.33
CA ALA A 88 4.99 -4.78 7.18
C ALA A 88 5.26 -3.49 6.37
N PRO A 89 4.38 -2.47 6.42
CA PRO A 89 4.73 -1.18 5.84
C PRO A 89 5.90 -0.56 6.59
N LEU A 90 6.78 0.14 5.89
CA LEU A 90 7.93 0.82 6.48
C LEU A 90 7.73 2.34 6.48
N ALA A 91 7.98 3.01 7.60
CA ALA A 91 8.19 4.45 7.66
C ALA A 91 9.69 4.75 7.55
N ILE A 92 10.05 5.59 6.58
CA ILE A 92 11.45 5.93 6.27
C ILE A 92 11.62 7.43 6.31
N GLY A 93 12.50 7.92 7.19
CA GLY A 93 12.71 9.34 7.37
C GLY A 93 14.01 9.67 8.11
N PRO A 94 14.13 10.90 8.65
CA PRO A 94 15.34 11.36 9.33
C PRO A 94 15.80 10.51 10.51
N HIS A 95 14.88 9.76 11.11
CA HIS A 95 15.13 8.89 12.26
C HIS A 95 15.45 7.43 11.87
N GLY A 96 15.54 7.13 10.57
CA GLY A 96 15.87 5.81 10.04
C GLY A 96 14.66 5.10 9.43
N VAL A 97 14.67 3.77 9.54
CA VAL A 97 13.64 2.86 9.02
C VAL A 97 12.90 2.26 10.22
N ARG A 98 11.57 2.29 10.20
CA ARG A 98 10.71 1.69 11.22
C ARG A 98 9.59 0.90 10.58
N GLU A 99 9.35 -0.31 11.09
CA GLU A 99 8.14 -1.06 10.76
C GLU A 99 6.91 -0.43 11.38
N LEU A 100 5.88 -0.26 10.56
CA LEU A 100 4.51 -0.11 11.04
C LEU A 100 4.01 -1.49 11.46
N PRO A 101 3.00 -1.56 12.34
CA PRO A 101 2.53 -2.82 12.88
C PRO A 101 2.19 -3.83 11.78
N ASP A 102 2.65 -5.06 12.01
CA ASP A 102 2.30 -6.23 11.21
C ASP A 102 0.81 -6.54 11.26
N GLY A 103 0.38 -7.37 10.31
CA GLY A 103 -0.95 -7.94 10.31
C GLY A 103 -1.04 -9.13 11.25
N ASP A 104 -1.63 -8.95 12.43
CA ASP A 104 -1.95 -10.04 13.37
C ASP A 104 -3.21 -10.83 12.94
N GLY A 105 -3.79 -10.54 11.77
CA GLY A 105 -5.05 -11.11 11.29
C GLY A 105 -4.92 -11.86 9.95
N ALA A 106 -5.98 -12.56 9.56
CA ALA A 106 -5.98 -13.37 8.34
C ALA A 106 -5.99 -12.51 7.05
N PRO A 107 -5.59 -13.11 5.91
CA PRO A 107 -5.82 -12.54 4.58
C PRO A 107 -7.31 -12.31 4.28
N ILE A 108 -7.59 -11.40 3.35
CA ILE A 108 -8.94 -11.15 2.85
C ILE A 108 -9.50 -12.43 2.23
N GLY A 109 -10.72 -12.79 2.63
CA GLY A 109 -11.43 -14.01 2.31
C GLY A 109 -11.24 -15.13 3.33
N LEU A 110 -10.40 -14.93 4.36
CA LEU A 110 -10.11 -15.93 5.40
C LEU A 110 -10.31 -15.38 6.82
N CYS A 111 -10.93 -14.22 7.00
CA CYS A 111 -11.06 -13.56 8.31
C CYS A 111 -11.86 -14.38 9.34
N ASP A 112 -12.79 -15.22 8.87
CA ASP A 112 -13.55 -16.14 9.72
C ASP A 112 -12.65 -17.15 10.45
N LEU A 113 -11.47 -17.48 9.91
CA LEU A 113 -10.52 -18.41 10.53
C LEU A 113 -9.83 -17.81 11.77
N THR A 114 -9.73 -16.49 11.84
CA THR A 114 -9.14 -15.75 12.98
C THR A 114 -10.19 -15.10 13.87
N GLY A 115 -11.48 -15.37 13.64
CA GLY A 115 -12.58 -14.82 14.44
C GLY A 115 -12.97 -13.38 14.12
N GLY A 116 -12.56 -12.86 12.95
CA GLY A 116 -12.93 -11.52 12.49
C GLY A 116 -11.83 -10.81 11.71
N LEU A 117 -12.14 -9.57 11.32
CA LEU A 117 -11.22 -8.69 10.60
C LEU A 117 -10.01 -8.32 11.47
N PRO A 118 -8.82 -8.10 10.87
CA PRO A 118 -7.70 -7.49 11.57
C PRO A 118 -8.09 -6.10 12.12
N PRO A 119 -7.55 -5.68 13.27
CA PRO A 119 -7.91 -4.40 13.88
C PRO A 119 -7.34 -3.21 13.10
N THR A 120 -8.08 -2.09 13.12
CA THR A 120 -7.54 -0.79 12.71
C THR A 120 -6.51 -0.31 13.71
N ARG A 121 -5.28 -0.08 13.26
CA ARG A 121 -4.19 0.47 14.05
C ARG A 121 -3.90 1.90 13.64
N ARG A 122 -3.98 2.80 14.60
CA ARG A 122 -3.57 4.20 14.43
C ARG A 122 -2.10 4.35 14.77
N VAL A 123 -1.29 4.81 13.82
CA VAL A 123 0.17 4.88 13.98
C VAL A 123 0.72 6.25 13.59
N PRO A 124 1.77 6.74 14.28
CA PRO A 124 2.46 7.95 13.86
C PRO A 124 3.12 7.76 12.50
N LEU A 125 2.98 8.78 11.65
CA LEU A 125 3.73 8.95 10.41
C LEU A 125 4.04 10.44 10.25
N ALA A 126 5.28 10.82 10.51
CA ALA A 126 5.70 12.22 10.46
C ALA A 126 5.67 12.76 9.02
N PRO A 127 5.46 14.08 8.81
CA PRO A 127 5.44 14.68 7.47
C PRO A 127 6.68 14.40 6.61
N GLU A 128 7.84 14.27 7.25
CA GLU A 128 9.13 13.99 6.63
C GLU A 128 9.35 12.50 6.33
N GLU A 129 8.51 11.62 6.88
CA GLU A 129 8.57 10.18 6.65
C GLU A 129 7.87 9.80 5.35
N THR A 130 8.50 8.89 4.63
CA THR A 130 7.90 8.19 3.50
C THR A 130 7.38 6.85 3.98
N LEU A 131 6.10 6.62 3.73
CA LEU A 131 5.49 5.31 3.85
C LEU A 131 5.87 4.50 2.62
N LEU A 132 6.53 3.37 2.84
CA LEU A 132 6.90 2.38 1.84
C LEU A 132 6.10 1.10 2.06
N LEU A 133 5.50 0.59 0.99
CA LEU A 133 4.84 -0.70 0.95
C LEU A 133 5.44 -1.52 -0.19
N VAL A 134 5.68 -2.79 0.06
CA VAL A 134 6.28 -3.72 -0.91
C VAL A 134 5.52 -5.03 -0.90
N THR A 135 5.48 -5.73 -2.04
CA THR A 135 5.06 -7.14 -2.06
C THR A 135 6.25 -8.04 -1.73
N ASP A 136 5.96 -9.29 -1.40
CA ASP A 136 6.94 -10.36 -1.15
C ASP A 136 7.94 -10.53 -2.31
N GLY A 137 7.58 -10.25 -3.56
CA GLY A 137 8.53 -10.23 -4.68
C GLY A 137 9.77 -9.33 -4.47
N VAL A 138 9.70 -8.35 -3.55
CA VAL A 138 10.87 -7.56 -3.09
C VAL A 138 11.66 -8.30 -2.01
N THR A 139 11.00 -8.70 -0.92
CA THR A 139 11.65 -9.26 0.27
C THR A 139 12.12 -10.69 0.04
N GLU A 140 11.40 -11.45 -0.77
CA GLU A 140 11.74 -12.80 -1.21
C GLU A 140 12.69 -12.87 -2.41
N ALA A 141 13.15 -11.73 -2.96
CA ALA A 141 14.11 -11.74 -4.05
C ALA A 141 15.43 -12.40 -3.62
N ARG A 142 15.87 -13.43 -4.36
CA ARG A 142 17.05 -14.23 -3.99
C ARG A 142 18.26 -13.97 -4.86
N ASP A 143 19.43 -13.95 -4.24
CA ASP A 143 20.70 -13.99 -4.95
C ASP A 143 21.02 -15.40 -5.51
N ARG A 144 22.22 -15.58 -6.07
CA ARG A 144 22.66 -16.88 -6.60
C ARG A 144 22.87 -17.95 -5.52
N LYS A 145 23.03 -17.56 -4.26
CA LYS A 145 23.18 -18.47 -3.12
C LYS A 145 21.83 -18.82 -2.50
N GLY A 146 20.75 -18.13 -2.90
CA GLY A 146 19.41 -18.31 -2.37
C GLY A 146 19.09 -17.37 -1.21
N GLU A 147 19.95 -16.41 -0.90
CA GLU A 147 19.77 -15.46 0.20
C GLU A 147 18.75 -14.39 -0.17
N PHE A 148 17.81 -14.12 0.74
CA PHE A 148 16.80 -13.08 0.59
C PHE A 148 17.39 -11.67 0.55
N TYR A 149 16.65 -10.73 -0.02
CA TYR A 149 17.07 -9.33 -0.12
C TYR A 149 16.85 -8.61 1.20
N ASP A 150 17.93 -8.11 1.81
CA ASP A 150 17.87 -7.29 3.02
C ASP A 150 17.38 -5.86 2.70
N LEU A 151 16.05 -5.72 2.57
CA LEU A 151 15.40 -4.46 2.25
C LEU A 151 15.70 -3.37 3.28
N GLN A 152 15.56 -3.69 4.58
CA GLN A 152 15.74 -2.70 5.64
C GLN A 152 17.20 -2.27 5.76
N GLY A 153 18.14 -3.22 5.68
CA GLY A 153 19.57 -2.91 5.67
C GLY A 153 20.00 -2.07 4.46
N ASP A 154 19.49 -2.38 3.26
CA ASP A 154 19.80 -1.59 2.05
C ASP A 154 19.27 -0.16 2.13
N VAL A 155 18.04 0.01 2.63
CA VAL A 155 17.42 1.32 2.84
C VAL A 155 18.13 2.08 3.95
N ALA A 156 18.44 1.45 5.09
CA ALA A 156 19.16 2.09 6.19
C ALA A 156 20.55 2.56 5.75
N ALA A 157 21.29 1.74 4.99
CA ALA A 157 22.58 2.13 4.43
C ALA A 157 22.46 3.31 3.45
N ALA A 158 21.42 3.34 2.60
CA ALA A 158 21.16 4.45 1.70
C ALA A 158 20.84 5.75 2.46
N MET A 159 20.01 5.66 3.50
CA MET A 159 19.64 6.78 4.36
C MET A 159 20.83 7.36 5.14
N ALA A 160 21.75 6.51 5.59
CA ALA A 160 22.97 6.94 6.25
C ALA A 160 23.92 7.68 5.30
N ALA A 161 23.92 7.33 4.02
CA ALA A 161 24.74 8.00 3.01
C ALA A 161 24.13 9.32 2.52
N ASP A 162 22.81 9.36 2.34
CA ASP A 162 22.07 10.54 1.91
C ASP A 162 20.62 10.50 2.46
N PRO A 163 20.28 11.34 3.45
CA PRO A 163 18.91 11.45 3.97
C PRO A 163 17.88 11.85 2.90
N GLY A 164 18.30 12.48 1.81
CA GLY A 164 17.46 12.80 0.65
C GLY A 164 16.90 11.56 -0.05
N CYS A 165 17.52 10.39 0.13
CA CYS A 165 17.06 9.11 -0.43
C CYS A 165 15.66 8.70 0.06
N ALA A 166 15.18 9.23 1.19
CA ALA A 166 13.82 8.96 1.66
C ALA A 166 12.75 9.48 0.68
N ALA A 167 13.07 10.44 -0.21
CA ALA A 167 12.10 10.97 -1.17
C ALA A 167 11.46 9.84 -2.00
N PRO A 168 10.11 9.76 -2.12
CA PRO A 168 9.42 8.59 -2.65
C PRO A 168 9.97 8.06 -3.99
N ARG A 169 10.24 8.96 -4.95
CA ARG A 169 10.77 8.58 -6.28
C ARG A 169 12.19 8.02 -6.21
N LEU A 170 13.04 8.56 -5.33
CA LEU A 170 14.42 8.08 -5.16
C LEU A 170 14.42 6.74 -4.46
N LEU A 171 13.61 6.60 -3.41
CA LEU A 171 13.46 5.36 -2.66
C LEU A 171 12.98 4.19 -3.54
N VAL A 172 11.94 4.41 -4.36
CA VAL A 172 11.44 3.38 -5.30
C VAL A 172 12.54 2.96 -6.27
N ARG A 173 13.27 3.91 -6.86
CA ARG A 173 14.38 3.62 -7.78
C ARG A 173 15.49 2.83 -7.09
N ARG A 174 15.87 3.26 -5.89
CA ARG A 174 16.91 2.63 -5.07
C ARG A 174 16.59 1.16 -4.80
N ILE A 175 15.39 0.87 -4.30
CA ILE A 175 14.95 -0.48 -3.96
C ILE A 175 14.87 -1.34 -5.23
N ARG A 176 14.24 -0.84 -6.30
CA ARG A 176 14.17 -1.55 -7.58
C ARG A 176 15.56 -1.93 -8.08
N ASP A 177 16.49 -0.99 -8.09
CA ASP A 177 17.85 -1.23 -8.58
C ASP A 177 18.63 -2.18 -7.64
N GLY A 178 18.36 -2.12 -6.32
CA GLY A 178 18.91 -3.03 -5.32
C GLY A 178 18.44 -4.47 -5.53
N VAL A 179 17.14 -4.69 -5.63
CA VAL A 179 16.52 -6.00 -5.92
C VAL A 179 17.04 -6.58 -7.23
N LEU A 180 17.15 -5.77 -8.29
CA LEU A 180 17.68 -6.22 -9.58
C LEU A 180 19.16 -6.58 -9.52
N ARG A 181 19.97 -5.85 -8.74
CA ARG A 181 21.38 -6.19 -8.53
C ARG A 181 21.51 -7.49 -7.73
N HIS A 182 20.75 -7.62 -6.64
CA HIS A 182 20.76 -8.79 -5.76
C HIS A 182 20.36 -10.08 -6.48
N SER A 183 19.25 -10.03 -7.20
CA SER A 183 18.72 -11.18 -7.97
C SER A 183 19.51 -11.50 -9.25
N GLY A 184 20.49 -10.67 -9.62
CA GLY A 184 21.17 -10.77 -10.91
C GLY A 184 20.20 -10.62 -12.08
N ARG A 185 19.24 -9.69 -11.95
CA ARG A 185 18.18 -9.32 -12.91
C ARG A 185 17.18 -10.45 -13.25
N ARG A 186 16.95 -11.37 -12.33
CA ARG A 186 15.95 -12.43 -12.48
C ARG A 186 14.93 -12.33 -11.35
N LEU A 187 13.80 -11.69 -11.64
CA LEU A 187 12.64 -11.69 -10.75
C LEU A 187 11.84 -12.96 -11.01
N THR A 188 11.50 -13.67 -9.94
CA THR A 188 10.70 -14.91 -10.00
C THR A 188 9.22 -14.67 -9.74
N ASP A 189 8.88 -13.50 -9.20
CA ASP A 189 7.51 -13.13 -8.87
C ASP A 189 7.18 -11.66 -9.14
N ASP A 190 5.89 -11.33 -9.03
CA ASP A 190 5.39 -9.97 -9.22
C ASP A 190 5.92 -9.05 -8.11
N THR A 191 6.66 -8.03 -8.54
CA THR A 191 7.35 -7.10 -7.64
C THR A 191 6.64 -5.74 -7.67
N THR A 192 6.03 -5.35 -6.55
CA THR A 192 5.43 -4.03 -6.38
C THR A 192 6.20 -3.26 -5.31
N ILE A 193 6.55 -2.01 -5.62
CA ILE A 193 7.14 -1.05 -4.69
C ILE A 193 6.29 0.21 -4.75
N TYR A 194 5.69 0.60 -3.63
CA TYR A 194 4.87 1.79 -3.51
C TYR A 194 5.40 2.69 -2.41
N ALA A 195 5.66 3.97 -2.73
CA ALA A 195 6.14 4.94 -1.76
C ALA A 195 5.31 6.23 -1.83
N VAL A 196 4.89 6.73 -0.68
CA VAL A 196 4.12 7.98 -0.55
C VAL A 196 4.62 8.79 0.63
N ARG A 197 4.61 10.11 0.48
CA ARG A 197 4.91 11.07 1.54
C ARG A 197 3.88 12.18 1.47
N ARG A 198 3.42 12.64 2.63
CA ARG A 198 2.57 13.83 2.71
C ARG A 198 3.37 15.05 2.24
N LEU A 199 2.83 15.81 1.30
CA LEU A 199 3.43 17.10 0.96
C LEU A 199 3.23 18.08 2.12
N PRO A 200 4.21 18.93 2.45
CA PRO A 200 3.98 20.01 3.39
C PRO A 200 2.80 20.83 2.88
N GLU A 201 1.87 21.19 3.78
CA GLU A 201 0.84 22.15 3.42
C GLU A 201 1.54 23.43 2.94
N PRO A 202 1.14 24.00 1.80
CA PRO A 202 1.66 25.31 1.42
C PRO A 202 1.35 26.26 2.57
N GLU A 203 2.39 26.90 3.12
CA GLU A 203 2.18 27.95 4.12
C GLU A 203 1.14 28.92 3.55
N GLU A 204 -0.02 29.04 4.21
CA GLU A 204 -0.96 30.10 3.89
C GLU A 204 -0.19 31.41 4.06
N SER A 205 0.16 32.04 2.93
CA SER A 205 0.77 33.36 2.95
C SER A 205 -0.15 34.28 3.75
N PRO A 206 0.35 34.96 4.80
CA PRO A 206 -0.48 35.88 5.55
C PRO A 206 -0.85 37.06 4.65
N GLY A 207 -2.08 37.04 4.16
CA GLY A 207 -2.76 38.18 3.57
C GLY A 207 -2.69 38.28 2.05
N THR A 208 -3.79 37.92 1.40
CA THR A 208 -4.37 38.82 0.40
C THR A 208 -5.88 38.71 0.50
N GLY A 209 -6.52 39.75 1.04
CA GLY A 209 -7.98 39.86 1.03
C GLY A 209 -8.54 39.78 -0.40
N PRO A 210 -9.85 39.52 -0.56
CA PRO A 210 -10.41 39.22 -1.87
C PRO A 210 -10.34 40.45 -2.79
N LEU A 211 -9.66 40.32 -3.93
CA LEU A 211 -9.85 41.23 -5.06
C LEU A 211 -10.98 40.69 -5.95
N PRO A 212 -11.91 41.54 -6.42
CA PRO A 212 -13.10 41.10 -7.11
C PRO A 212 -12.83 40.78 -8.59
N GLY A 213 -13.30 39.60 -9.01
CA GLY A 213 -13.87 39.30 -10.32
C GLY A 213 -13.00 39.48 -11.56
N ALA A 214 -12.61 38.36 -12.19
CA ALA A 214 -12.56 38.27 -13.64
C ALA A 214 -12.79 36.83 -14.11
N ARG A 215 -13.63 36.70 -15.12
CA ARG A 215 -14.10 35.47 -15.75
C ARG A 215 -13.06 34.87 -16.72
N GLU A 216 -13.22 33.56 -16.91
CA GLU A 216 -13.11 32.78 -18.15
C GLU A 216 -11.82 32.05 -18.55
N ARG A 217 -12.05 30.73 -18.78
CA ARG A 217 -11.57 29.82 -19.84
C ARG A 217 -10.16 29.21 -19.74
N GLY A 218 -10.13 27.99 -19.21
CA GLY A 218 -9.93 26.77 -20.00
C GLY A 218 -8.49 26.37 -20.39
N LEU A 219 -7.98 25.31 -19.75
CA LEU A 219 -7.18 24.22 -20.35
C LEU A 219 -6.97 23.14 -19.27
N SER A 220 -7.20 21.87 -19.62
CA SER A 220 -7.19 20.73 -18.70
C SER A 220 -5.94 19.89 -18.90
N GLU A 221 -5.02 19.94 -17.95
CA GLU A 221 -4.02 18.90 -17.69
C GLU A 221 -4.30 18.33 -16.29
N LYS A 222 -4.38 17.00 -16.14
CA LYS A 222 -4.65 16.34 -14.86
C LYS A 222 -3.38 15.68 -14.33
N GLU A 223 -2.77 16.31 -13.34
CA GLU A 223 -1.88 15.67 -12.37
C GLU A 223 -2.68 15.36 -11.09
N GLY A 224 -2.54 14.15 -10.56
CA GLY A 224 -3.17 13.74 -9.31
C GLY A 224 -2.24 13.97 -8.13
N TYR A 225 -2.69 14.77 -7.16
CA TYR A 225 -2.07 14.96 -5.84
C TYR A 225 -3.11 14.64 -4.76
N PHE A 226 -2.68 14.06 -3.64
CA PHE A 226 -3.48 13.92 -2.41
C PHE A 226 -2.81 14.67 -1.28
#